data_AF-A0A957HRT2-F1
#
_entry.id   AF-A0A957HRT2-F1
#
_cell.length_a   1.000
_cell.length_b   1.000
_cell.length_c   1.000
_cell.angle_alpha   90.00
_cell.angle_beta   90.00
_cell.angle_gamma   90.00
#
_symmetry.space_group_name_H-M   'P 1'
#
loop_
_entity.id
_entity.type
_entity.pdbx_description
1 polymer ?
#
loop_
_entity_poly.entity_id
_entity_poly.type
_entity_poly.pdbx_seq_one_letter_code
_entity_poly.pdbx_strand_id
1 'polypeptide(L)'
;NPKGIILSGGPNSVYDKGAPTLPAYVLESKLPVLGICYGMQLLTQKLGGGVAGSQKREYGPASIHVERLDNPLFRNWQQGDASMQQVWMSHGDKVDRLPNGFVPLASSGNSPYAAAADVARGYYAVQFHPEVVHTPQGAMLLQNFVQVICGCTADWTAANFIDEQVAAICAQVGNGRVVLGLSGGVDSAVAAALIHKAIGDQLICIFVDHGLLRYREAEQVAATFEKEQGMHLIAVNAIEEYMEALNGVTDPEQKRRIIGEKFVRIFEREALKLGRIDFLAQGTIYPDVIESAGKDKKDAHVIKTHHNVGGLPDDMDFDLVEPLRELFKDEVRKIGT
;
A
#
# COMPACT_ATOMS: atom_id res chain seq x y z
N ASN A 1 1.75 -15.76 -8.80
CA ASN A 1 0.77 -16.85 -8.90
C ASN A 1 -0.47 -16.48 -8.06
N PRO A 2 -1.29 -15.53 -8.53
CA PRO A 2 -2.44 -15.04 -7.75
C PRO A 2 -3.49 -16.12 -7.55
N LYS A 3 -4.25 -16.04 -6.45
CA LYS A 3 -5.38 -16.95 -6.16
C LYS A 3 -6.73 -16.40 -6.62
N GLY A 4 -6.81 -15.11 -6.87
CA GLY A 4 -7.97 -14.41 -7.40
C GLY A 4 -7.58 -13.00 -7.86
N ILE A 5 -8.49 -12.34 -8.57
CA ILE A 5 -8.26 -11.03 -9.17
C ILE A 5 -9.38 -10.08 -8.73
N ILE A 6 -9.02 -8.90 -8.21
CA ILE A 6 -9.97 -7.82 -7.94
C ILE A 6 -9.76 -6.74 -9.00
N LEU A 7 -10.82 -6.40 -9.73
CA LEU A 7 -10.86 -5.27 -10.67
C LEU A 7 -11.48 -4.08 -9.92
N SER A 8 -10.68 -3.05 -9.65
CA SER A 8 -11.11 -1.87 -8.90
C SER A 8 -12.08 -0.99 -9.69
N GLY A 9 -12.67 -0.01 -8.99
CA GLY A 9 -13.38 1.09 -9.61
C GLY A 9 -12.45 2.04 -10.38
N GLY A 10 -13.07 3.01 -11.06
CA GLY A 10 -12.39 4.07 -11.82
C GLY A 10 -13.38 5.17 -12.20
N PRO A 11 -12.89 6.38 -12.54
CA PRO A 11 -13.76 7.51 -12.88
C PRO A 11 -14.33 7.45 -14.30
N ASN A 12 -13.77 6.59 -15.16
CA ASN A 12 -14.07 6.53 -16.59
C ASN A 12 -15.38 5.79 -16.86
N SER A 13 -16.00 6.10 -18.00
CA SER A 13 -16.93 5.20 -18.67
C SER A 13 -16.17 4.09 -19.39
N VAL A 14 -16.77 2.88 -19.50
CA VAL A 14 -16.20 1.79 -20.32
C VAL A 14 -16.24 2.09 -21.83
N TYR A 15 -16.90 3.17 -22.23
CA TYR A 15 -16.98 3.65 -23.61
C TYR A 15 -16.09 4.87 -23.88
N ASP A 16 -15.45 5.44 -22.85
CA ASP A 16 -14.57 6.58 -23.04
C ASP A 16 -13.37 6.20 -23.92
N LYS A 17 -13.02 7.09 -24.85
CA LYS A 17 -11.88 6.87 -25.74
C LYS A 17 -10.58 6.82 -24.92
N GLY A 18 -9.89 5.69 -25.00
CA GLY A 18 -8.64 5.47 -24.25
C GLY A 18 -8.84 4.98 -22.82
N ALA A 19 -10.08 4.67 -22.42
CA ALA A 19 -10.32 4.09 -21.11
C ALA A 19 -9.62 2.72 -20.96
N PRO A 20 -9.08 2.40 -19.77
CA PRO A 20 -8.48 1.10 -19.52
C PRO A 20 -9.46 -0.04 -19.78
N THR A 21 -9.04 -1.07 -20.51
CA THR A 21 -9.90 -2.23 -20.82
C THR A 21 -9.47 -3.46 -20.02
N LEU A 22 -10.34 -4.46 -19.92
CA LEU A 22 -10.04 -5.72 -19.24
C LEU A 22 -8.96 -6.51 -20.01
N PRO A 23 -7.76 -6.73 -19.44
CA PRO A 23 -6.74 -7.53 -20.10
C PRO A 23 -7.20 -8.98 -20.29
N ALA A 24 -6.85 -9.58 -21.44
CA ALA A 24 -7.30 -10.93 -21.80
C ALA A 24 -6.86 -11.99 -20.76
N TYR A 25 -5.66 -11.82 -20.19
CA TYR A 25 -5.09 -12.74 -19.20
C TYR A 25 -6.00 -12.94 -17.98
N VAL A 26 -6.82 -11.94 -17.63
CA VAL A 26 -7.72 -12.03 -16.47
C VAL A 26 -8.74 -13.15 -16.69
N LEU A 27 -9.36 -13.22 -17.87
CA LEU A 27 -10.33 -14.25 -18.21
C LEU A 27 -9.65 -15.59 -18.53
N GLU A 28 -8.49 -15.55 -19.21
CA GLU A 28 -7.71 -16.74 -19.55
C GLU A 28 -7.17 -17.47 -18.32
N SER A 29 -6.91 -16.75 -17.23
CA SER A 29 -6.40 -17.32 -15.97
C SER A 29 -7.36 -18.33 -15.33
N LYS A 30 -8.68 -18.21 -15.62
CA LYS A 30 -9.76 -18.97 -14.97
C LYS A 30 -9.75 -18.87 -13.43
N LEU A 31 -9.10 -17.85 -12.89
CA LEU A 31 -9.12 -17.55 -11.47
C LEU A 31 -10.45 -16.85 -11.10
N PRO A 32 -10.87 -16.92 -9.84
CA PRO A 32 -11.98 -16.10 -9.36
C PRO A 32 -11.72 -14.60 -9.58
N VAL A 33 -12.77 -13.88 -9.98
CA VAL A 33 -12.70 -12.43 -10.27
C VAL A 33 -13.78 -11.70 -9.50
N LEU A 34 -13.42 -10.61 -8.82
CA LEU A 34 -14.36 -9.64 -8.24
C LEU A 34 -14.24 -8.31 -8.98
N GLY A 35 -15.28 -7.93 -9.72
CA GLY A 35 -15.40 -6.61 -10.33
C GLY A 35 -16.09 -5.62 -9.41
N ILE A 36 -15.42 -4.51 -9.06
CA ILE A 36 -15.96 -3.43 -8.23
C ILE A 36 -16.20 -2.20 -9.10
N CYS A 37 -17.44 -1.71 -9.13
CA CYS A 37 -17.85 -0.53 -9.89
C CYS A 37 -17.41 -0.60 -11.38
N TYR A 38 -16.38 0.13 -11.79
CA TYR A 38 -15.81 0.05 -13.14
C TYR A 38 -15.37 -1.37 -13.51
N GLY A 39 -14.80 -2.13 -12.56
CA GLY A 39 -14.44 -3.53 -12.75
C GLY A 39 -15.64 -4.42 -13.10
N MET A 40 -16.81 -4.17 -12.49
CA MET A 40 -18.06 -4.84 -12.85
C MET A 40 -18.49 -4.52 -14.29
N GLN A 41 -18.35 -3.26 -14.70
CA GLN A 41 -18.70 -2.81 -16.05
C GLN A 41 -17.76 -3.41 -17.10
N LEU A 42 -16.45 -3.43 -16.84
CA LEU A 42 -15.45 -4.06 -17.70
C LEU A 42 -15.71 -5.54 -17.89
N LEU A 43 -15.96 -6.26 -16.79
CA LEU A 43 -16.27 -7.69 -16.82
C LEU A 43 -17.55 -7.96 -17.60
N THR A 44 -18.58 -7.14 -17.38
CA THR A 44 -19.86 -7.22 -18.08
C THR A 44 -19.70 -7.02 -19.58
N GLN A 45 -19.06 -5.93 -19.99
CA GLN A 45 -18.85 -5.58 -21.40
C GLN A 45 -18.04 -6.66 -22.11
N LYS A 46 -16.95 -7.13 -21.49
CA LYS A 46 -16.06 -8.14 -22.10
C LYS A 46 -16.74 -9.49 -22.30
N LEU A 47 -17.74 -9.82 -21.47
CA LEU A 47 -18.50 -11.07 -21.54
C LEU A 47 -19.82 -10.93 -22.34
N GLY A 48 -20.03 -9.81 -23.05
CA GLY A 48 -21.18 -9.61 -23.95
C GLY A 48 -22.44 -9.06 -23.28
N GLY A 49 -22.34 -8.63 -22.01
CA GLY A 49 -23.39 -7.88 -21.32
C GLY A 49 -23.55 -6.45 -21.87
N GLY A 50 -24.45 -5.69 -21.25
CA GLY A 50 -24.76 -4.31 -21.59
C GLY A 50 -24.42 -3.36 -20.43
N VAL A 51 -23.81 -2.23 -20.77
CA VAL A 51 -23.55 -1.11 -19.86
C VAL A 51 -24.16 0.13 -20.48
N ALA A 52 -24.90 0.91 -19.70
CA ALA A 52 -25.55 2.14 -20.15
C ALA A 52 -25.26 3.29 -19.19
N GLY A 53 -25.20 4.51 -19.75
CA GLY A 53 -25.12 5.73 -18.95
C GLY A 53 -26.35 5.90 -18.07
N SER A 54 -26.16 6.29 -16.82
CA SER A 54 -27.26 6.66 -15.93
C SER A 54 -27.58 8.14 -16.07
N GLN A 55 -28.86 8.49 -16.22
CA GLN A 55 -29.31 9.90 -16.23
C GLN A 55 -29.10 10.60 -14.88
N LYS A 56 -29.02 9.82 -13.79
CA LYS A 56 -28.65 10.28 -12.45
C LYS A 56 -27.36 9.57 -12.04
N ARG A 57 -26.28 10.31 -11.93
CA ARG A 57 -25.03 9.77 -11.39
C ARG A 57 -25.22 9.52 -9.90
N GLU A 58 -24.91 8.31 -9.43
CA GLU A 58 -24.94 7.97 -8.01
C GLU A 58 -23.52 8.05 -7.47
N TYR A 59 -23.22 9.16 -6.80
CA TYR A 59 -22.02 9.34 -6.01
C TYR A 59 -22.42 9.57 -4.57
N GLY A 60 -22.37 8.53 -3.75
CA GLY A 60 -22.70 8.63 -2.34
C GLY A 60 -23.41 7.42 -1.76
N PRO A 61 -24.01 7.60 -0.57
CA PRO A 61 -24.77 6.55 0.10
C PRO A 61 -25.94 6.10 -0.77
N ALA A 62 -26.08 4.79 -0.91
CA ALA A 62 -27.24 4.16 -1.52
C ALA A 62 -27.68 2.98 -0.66
N SER A 63 -28.91 2.52 -0.92
CA SER A 63 -29.43 1.32 -0.28
C SER A 63 -29.66 0.23 -1.31
N ILE A 64 -29.20 -0.98 -1.01
CA ILE A 64 -29.41 -2.17 -1.83
C ILE A 64 -30.33 -3.17 -1.14
N HIS A 65 -31.07 -3.93 -1.93
CA HIS A 65 -31.75 -5.13 -1.50
C HIS A 65 -30.94 -6.34 -1.96
N VAL A 66 -30.49 -7.18 -1.02
CA VAL A 66 -29.76 -8.42 -1.34
C VAL A 66 -30.77 -9.56 -1.48
N GLU A 67 -30.87 -10.13 -2.68
CA GLU A 67 -31.91 -11.09 -3.07
C GLU A 67 -31.45 -12.57 -2.91
N ARG A 68 -30.14 -12.80 -2.74
CA ARG A 68 -29.51 -14.13 -2.70
C ARG A 68 -28.45 -14.20 -1.60
N LEU A 69 -28.90 -14.34 -0.35
CA LEU A 69 -28.04 -14.48 0.83
C LEU A 69 -27.32 -15.84 0.90
N ASP A 70 -27.80 -16.82 0.14
CA ASP A 70 -27.18 -18.14 -0.03
C ASP A 70 -25.93 -18.09 -0.93
N ASN A 71 -25.72 -16.99 -1.66
CA ASN A 71 -24.54 -16.83 -2.51
C ASN A 71 -23.26 -16.68 -1.67
N PRO A 72 -22.14 -17.34 -2.04
CA PRO A 72 -20.89 -17.26 -1.28
C PRO A 72 -20.37 -15.85 -1.02
N LEU A 73 -20.62 -14.90 -1.93
CA LEU A 73 -20.19 -13.51 -1.79
C LEU A 73 -20.88 -12.82 -0.58
N PHE A 74 -22.14 -13.17 -0.33
CA PHE A 74 -22.97 -12.62 0.75
C PHE A 74 -23.10 -13.58 1.93
N ARG A 75 -22.19 -14.57 2.05
CA ARG A 75 -22.17 -15.47 3.20
C ARG A 75 -22.10 -14.67 4.51
N ASN A 76 -22.95 -15.02 5.47
CA ASN A 76 -23.12 -14.35 6.76
C ASN A 76 -23.60 -12.89 6.70
N TRP A 77 -24.07 -12.42 5.54
CA TRP A 77 -24.62 -11.08 5.40
C TRP A 77 -25.88 -10.89 6.24
N GLN A 78 -25.83 -9.92 7.14
CA GLN A 78 -26.91 -9.60 8.06
C GLN A 78 -27.81 -8.55 7.43
N GLN A 79 -29.08 -8.87 7.20
CA GLN A 79 -30.05 -7.85 6.79
C GLN A 79 -30.57 -7.04 7.98
N GLY A 80 -30.54 -7.60 9.20
CA GLY A 80 -31.21 -6.99 10.34
C GLY A 80 -32.71 -6.80 10.08
N ASP A 81 -33.33 -5.83 10.76
CA ASP A 81 -34.76 -5.52 10.61
C ASP A 81 -35.08 -4.74 9.33
N ALA A 82 -34.07 -4.29 8.58
CA ALA A 82 -34.22 -3.49 7.37
C ALA A 82 -34.01 -4.34 6.11
N SER A 83 -34.99 -4.35 5.21
CA SER A 83 -34.85 -5.01 3.89
C SER A 83 -33.79 -4.35 2.98
N MET A 84 -33.36 -3.14 3.33
CA MET A 84 -32.46 -2.29 2.55
C MET A 84 -31.17 -2.03 3.31
N GLN A 85 -30.03 -2.25 2.67
CA GLN A 85 -28.69 -2.23 3.27
C GLN A 85 -27.86 -1.10 2.70
N GLN A 86 -27.19 -0.34 3.57
CA GLN A 86 -26.36 0.79 3.15
C GLN A 86 -25.09 0.32 2.44
N VAL A 87 -24.80 0.94 1.30
CA VAL A 87 -23.56 0.78 0.54
C VAL A 87 -23.12 2.12 -0.04
N TRP A 88 -21.89 2.18 -0.53
CA TRP A 88 -21.36 3.36 -1.23
C TRP A 88 -21.32 3.16 -2.75
N MET A 89 -22.14 3.90 -3.48
CA MET A 89 -22.13 3.92 -4.95
C MET A 89 -21.23 5.06 -5.46
N SER A 90 -20.51 4.81 -6.55
CA SER A 90 -19.69 5.85 -7.19
C SER A 90 -19.59 5.61 -8.70
N HIS A 91 -20.73 5.73 -9.40
CA HIS A 91 -20.78 5.41 -10.83
C HIS A 91 -21.65 6.36 -11.66
N GLY A 92 -21.16 6.65 -12.88
CA GLY A 92 -21.93 7.32 -13.92
C GLY A 92 -22.69 6.35 -14.83
N ASP A 93 -22.12 5.17 -15.05
CA ASP A 93 -22.71 4.10 -15.85
C ASP A 93 -23.25 2.97 -14.97
N LYS A 94 -24.15 2.15 -15.50
CA LYS A 94 -24.67 0.96 -14.82
C LYS A 94 -24.82 -0.19 -15.80
N VAL A 95 -24.78 -1.41 -15.27
CA VAL A 95 -25.12 -2.61 -16.04
C VAL A 95 -26.63 -2.63 -16.28
N ASP A 96 -27.06 -2.81 -17.52
CA ASP A 96 -28.47 -2.92 -17.93
C ASP A 96 -28.83 -4.31 -18.50
N ARG A 97 -27.82 -5.10 -18.86
CA ARG A 97 -27.95 -6.49 -19.27
C ARG A 97 -26.77 -7.32 -18.74
N LEU A 98 -27.08 -8.32 -17.92
CA LEU A 98 -26.06 -9.24 -17.42
C LEU A 98 -25.50 -10.14 -18.56
N PRO A 99 -24.22 -10.54 -18.48
CA PRO A 99 -23.66 -11.55 -19.38
C PRO A 99 -24.33 -12.91 -19.18
N ASN A 100 -24.25 -13.78 -20.19
CA ASN A 100 -24.73 -15.16 -20.06
C ASN A 100 -24.03 -15.88 -18.90
N GLY A 101 -24.81 -16.59 -18.09
CA GLY A 101 -24.34 -17.32 -16.90
C GLY A 101 -24.36 -16.50 -15.60
N PHE A 102 -24.46 -15.17 -15.68
CA PHE A 102 -24.60 -14.35 -14.48
C PHE A 102 -26.04 -14.36 -13.96
N VAL A 103 -26.15 -14.41 -12.63
CA VAL A 103 -27.40 -14.31 -11.88
C VAL A 103 -27.37 -13.03 -11.04
N PRO A 104 -28.46 -12.23 -11.01
CA PRO A 104 -28.56 -11.08 -10.13
C PRO A 104 -28.53 -11.51 -8.66
N LEU A 105 -27.79 -10.77 -7.83
CA LEU A 105 -27.65 -11.02 -6.40
C LEU A 105 -28.20 -9.89 -5.53
N ALA A 106 -28.14 -8.65 -6.03
CA ALA A 106 -28.67 -7.49 -5.32
C ALA A 106 -29.12 -6.41 -6.32
N SER A 107 -30.09 -5.59 -5.90
CA SER A 107 -30.64 -4.47 -6.66
C SER A 107 -30.64 -3.19 -5.81
N SER A 108 -30.71 -2.03 -6.45
CA SER A 108 -30.92 -0.73 -5.80
C SER A 108 -32.04 0.03 -6.52
N GLY A 109 -32.46 1.18 -5.96
CA GLY A 109 -33.46 2.03 -6.60
C GLY A 109 -33.08 2.51 -8.01
N ASN A 110 -31.78 2.62 -8.31
CA ASN A 110 -31.27 3.13 -9.59
C ASN A 110 -30.47 2.11 -10.41
N SER A 111 -30.08 0.97 -9.82
CA SER A 111 -29.37 -0.11 -10.51
C SER A 111 -30.08 -1.45 -10.32
N PRO A 112 -30.64 -2.05 -11.39
CA PRO A 112 -31.28 -3.37 -11.30
C PRO A 112 -30.27 -4.48 -10.93
N TYR A 113 -28.98 -4.25 -11.21
CA TYR A 113 -27.89 -5.17 -10.91
C TYR A 113 -26.85 -4.46 -10.05
N ALA A 114 -27.17 -4.27 -8.76
CA ALA A 114 -26.22 -3.75 -7.78
C ALA A 114 -25.15 -4.79 -7.41
N ALA A 115 -25.48 -6.09 -7.52
CA ALA A 115 -24.52 -7.18 -7.52
C ALA A 115 -24.99 -8.33 -8.41
N ALA A 116 -24.05 -9.06 -9.00
CA ALA A 116 -24.31 -10.23 -9.83
C ALA A 116 -23.14 -11.23 -9.75
N ALA A 117 -23.40 -12.51 -10.05
CA ALA A 117 -22.34 -13.51 -10.10
C ALA A 117 -22.61 -14.62 -11.10
N ASP A 118 -21.53 -15.17 -11.66
CA ASP A 118 -21.46 -16.49 -12.27
C ASP A 118 -20.59 -17.37 -11.37
N VAL A 119 -21.25 -18.13 -10.50
CA VAL A 119 -20.57 -18.98 -9.50
C VAL A 119 -19.79 -20.11 -10.17
N ALA A 120 -20.24 -20.61 -11.33
CA ALA A 120 -19.57 -21.70 -12.03
C ALA A 120 -18.19 -21.27 -12.57
N ARG A 121 -18.06 -20.00 -13.00
CA ARG A 121 -16.77 -19.41 -13.40
C ARG A 121 -16.03 -18.71 -12.26
N GLY A 122 -16.63 -18.59 -11.08
CA GLY A 122 -16.06 -17.85 -9.95
C GLY A 122 -16.00 -16.33 -10.18
N TYR A 123 -16.92 -15.79 -10.99
CA TYR A 123 -16.97 -14.36 -11.31
C TYR A 123 -18.06 -13.67 -10.51
N TYR A 124 -17.67 -12.61 -9.81
CA TYR A 124 -18.50 -11.83 -8.91
C TYR A 124 -18.37 -10.36 -9.28
N ALA A 125 -19.45 -9.61 -9.12
CA ALA A 125 -19.48 -8.22 -9.51
C ALA A 125 -20.39 -7.41 -8.57
N VAL A 126 -19.93 -6.24 -8.16
CA VAL A 126 -20.67 -5.28 -7.33
C VAL A 126 -20.55 -3.88 -7.93
N GLN A 127 -21.65 -3.14 -7.91
CA GLN A 127 -21.70 -1.76 -8.42
C GLN A 127 -21.29 -0.73 -7.36
N PHE A 128 -21.22 -1.15 -6.10
CA PHE A 128 -20.81 -0.37 -4.94
C PHE A 128 -19.39 -0.71 -4.47
N HIS A 129 -18.84 0.09 -3.57
CA HIS A 129 -17.49 -0.05 -3.02
C HIS A 129 -17.51 -0.76 -1.66
N PRO A 130 -17.16 -2.06 -1.56
CA PRO A 130 -17.08 -2.77 -0.29
C PRO A 130 -15.83 -2.41 0.55
N GLU A 131 -14.83 -1.75 -0.04
CA GLU A 131 -13.58 -1.38 0.61
C GLU A 131 -13.68 -0.10 1.46
N VAL A 132 -14.75 0.67 1.31
CA VAL A 132 -14.92 1.94 2.03
C VAL A 132 -15.78 1.77 3.29
N VAL A 133 -15.46 2.55 4.32
CA VAL A 133 -16.17 2.54 5.63
C VAL A 133 -17.68 2.77 5.52
N HIS A 134 -18.13 3.43 4.46
CA HIS A 134 -19.55 3.71 4.22
C HIS A 134 -20.37 2.49 3.79
N THR A 135 -19.71 1.35 3.54
CA THR A 135 -20.33 0.04 3.33
C THR A 135 -20.02 -0.84 4.55
N PRO A 136 -20.86 -0.84 5.61
CA PRO A 136 -20.50 -1.43 6.91
C PRO A 136 -20.15 -2.93 6.87
N GLN A 137 -20.80 -3.68 5.98
CA GLN A 137 -20.57 -5.12 5.79
C GLN A 137 -19.59 -5.43 4.64
N GLY A 138 -18.93 -4.42 4.10
CA GLY A 138 -18.05 -4.55 2.94
C GLY A 138 -16.79 -5.36 3.23
N ALA A 139 -16.21 -5.22 4.41
CA ALA A 139 -15.07 -6.04 4.84
C ALA A 139 -15.40 -7.54 4.85
N MET A 140 -16.60 -7.92 5.28
CA MET A 140 -17.07 -9.31 5.26
C MET A 140 -17.26 -9.82 3.82
N LEU A 141 -17.78 -8.99 2.91
CA LEU A 141 -17.86 -9.34 1.49
C LEU A 141 -16.48 -9.59 0.88
N LEU A 142 -15.51 -8.73 1.17
CA LEU A 142 -14.12 -8.90 0.72
C LEU A 142 -13.49 -10.15 1.35
N GLN A 143 -13.74 -10.41 2.63
CA GLN A 143 -13.29 -11.62 3.31
C GLN A 143 -13.87 -12.88 2.66
N ASN A 144 -15.17 -12.89 2.32
CA ASN A 144 -15.79 -14.01 1.61
C ASN A 144 -15.13 -14.24 0.26
N PHE A 145 -14.84 -13.18 -0.50
CA PHE A 145 -14.13 -13.32 -1.76
C PHE A 145 -12.72 -13.91 -1.59
N VAL A 146 -11.92 -13.37 -0.67
CA VAL A 146 -10.54 -13.81 -0.47
C VAL A 146 -10.44 -15.20 0.15
N GLN A 147 -11.17 -15.47 1.22
CA GLN A 147 -11.00 -16.71 2.00
C GLN A 147 -11.90 -17.85 1.51
N VAL A 148 -13.15 -17.57 1.14
CA VAL A 148 -14.11 -18.60 0.76
C VAL A 148 -14.04 -18.91 -0.73
N ILE A 149 -14.03 -17.86 -1.57
CA ILE A 149 -14.09 -18.02 -3.03
C ILE A 149 -12.71 -18.29 -3.62
N CYS A 150 -11.69 -17.51 -3.24
CA CYS A 150 -10.31 -17.72 -3.70
C CYS A 150 -9.56 -18.80 -2.93
N GLY A 151 -10.10 -19.23 -1.77
CA GLY A 151 -9.49 -20.26 -0.93
C GLY A 151 -8.18 -19.83 -0.27
N CYS A 152 -7.97 -18.52 -0.07
CA CYS A 152 -6.78 -18.02 0.60
C CYS A 152 -6.85 -18.28 2.12
N THR A 153 -5.73 -18.66 2.70
CA THR A 153 -5.48 -18.64 4.14
C THR A 153 -5.21 -17.21 4.61
N ALA A 154 -5.55 -16.91 5.87
CA ALA A 154 -5.21 -15.63 6.49
C ALA A 154 -3.78 -15.68 7.08
N ASP A 155 -2.81 -15.98 6.23
CA ASP A 155 -1.39 -16.14 6.58
C ASP A 155 -0.61 -14.83 6.59
N TRP A 156 -1.13 -13.77 5.96
CA TRP A 156 -0.61 -12.40 6.08
C TRP A 156 -0.87 -11.83 7.48
N THR A 157 -0.02 -12.21 8.43
CA THR A 157 -0.05 -11.78 9.82
C THR A 157 1.27 -11.12 10.18
N ALA A 158 1.26 -10.22 11.17
CA ALA A 158 2.47 -9.53 11.64
C ALA A 158 3.58 -10.52 12.01
N ALA A 159 3.24 -11.62 12.70
CA ALA A 159 4.22 -12.64 13.10
C ALA A 159 4.85 -13.34 11.89
N ASN A 160 4.03 -13.88 10.97
CA ASN A 160 4.53 -14.56 9.78
C ASN A 160 5.37 -13.62 8.91
N PHE A 161 4.93 -12.37 8.73
CA PHE A 161 5.67 -11.37 7.98
C PHE A 161 7.04 -11.10 8.60
N ILE A 162 7.11 -10.91 9.92
CA ILE A 162 8.38 -10.71 10.63
C ILE A 162 9.31 -11.90 10.43
N ASP A 163 8.81 -13.13 10.57
CA ASP A 163 9.63 -14.34 10.43
C ASP A 163 10.14 -14.51 8.97
N GLU A 164 9.28 -14.27 7.99
CA GLU A 164 9.65 -14.29 6.56
C GLU A 164 10.69 -13.22 6.22
N GLN A 165 10.49 -11.98 6.68
CA GLN A 165 11.44 -10.90 6.43
C GLN A 165 12.77 -11.12 7.14
N VAL A 166 12.77 -11.63 8.37
CA VAL A 166 14.02 -12.00 9.07
C VAL A 166 14.80 -13.02 8.25
N ALA A 167 14.14 -14.08 7.77
CA ALA A 167 14.78 -15.08 6.94
C ALA A 167 15.31 -14.49 5.61
N ALA A 168 14.54 -13.62 4.97
CA ALA A 168 14.94 -12.95 3.73
C ALA A 168 16.16 -12.04 3.92
N ILE A 169 16.18 -11.23 4.99
CA ILE A 169 17.30 -10.34 5.32
C ILE A 169 18.55 -11.17 5.61
N CYS A 170 18.46 -12.24 6.41
CA CYS A 170 19.59 -13.14 6.68
C CYS A 170 20.15 -13.74 5.39
N ALA A 171 19.28 -14.18 4.46
CA ALA A 171 19.69 -14.77 3.20
C ALA A 171 20.33 -13.73 2.25
N GLN A 172 19.79 -12.51 2.21
CA GLN A 172 20.31 -11.42 1.38
C GLN A 172 21.66 -10.91 1.90
N VAL A 173 21.76 -10.65 3.20
CA VAL A 173 22.92 -9.99 3.81
C VAL A 173 24.07 -10.97 4.05
N GLY A 174 23.77 -12.21 4.42
CA GLY A 174 24.78 -13.21 4.78
C GLY A 174 25.72 -12.68 5.88
N ASN A 175 27.02 -12.58 5.57
CA ASN A 175 28.04 -12.04 6.49
C ASN A 175 28.38 -10.57 6.22
N GLY A 176 27.63 -9.89 5.35
CA GLY A 176 27.85 -8.48 5.00
C GLY A 176 27.47 -7.52 6.13
N ARG A 177 27.86 -6.26 5.99
CA ARG A 177 27.47 -5.19 6.93
C ARG A 177 26.42 -4.27 6.34
N VAL A 178 25.46 -3.89 7.17
CA VAL A 178 24.34 -3.03 6.79
C VAL A 178 24.44 -1.71 7.53
N VAL A 179 24.32 -0.60 6.81
CA VAL A 179 24.16 0.74 7.41
C VAL A 179 22.73 1.23 7.23
N LEU A 180 22.17 1.88 8.26
CA LEU A 180 20.83 2.47 8.21
C LEU A 180 20.85 3.90 8.74
N GLY A 181 20.23 4.82 8.00
CA GLY A 181 19.95 6.17 8.49
C GLY A 181 18.73 6.18 9.40
N LEU A 182 18.95 6.36 10.70
CA LEU A 182 17.88 6.44 11.69
C LEU A 182 17.40 7.89 11.79
N SER A 183 16.09 8.11 11.64
CA SER A 183 15.49 9.46 11.68
C SER A 183 14.65 9.73 12.93
N GLY A 184 14.41 8.72 13.77
CA GLY A 184 13.42 8.78 14.86
C GLY A 184 11.96 8.62 14.40
N GLY A 185 11.72 8.53 13.10
CA GLY A 185 10.42 8.19 12.53
C GLY A 185 10.09 6.70 12.69
N VAL A 186 8.79 6.39 12.69
CA VAL A 186 8.30 5.00 12.88
C VAL A 186 8.88 4.04 11.83
N ASP A 187 9.01 4.44 10.56
CA ASP A 187 9.43 3.51 9.51
C ASP A 187 10.92 3.13 9.64
N SER A 188 11.80 4.12 9.87
CA SER A 188 13.23 3.87 10.07
C SER A 188 13.49 3.11 11.38
N ALA A 189 12.71 3.40 12.43
CA ALA A 189 12.73 2.66 13.68
C ALA A 189 12.36 1.18 13.53
N VAL A 190 11.24 0.90 12.85
CA VAL A 190 10.76 -0.47 12.65
C VAL A 190 11.67 -1.24 11.70
N ALA A 191 12.18 -0.60 10.64
CA ALA A 191 13.17 -1.19 9.75
C ALA A 191 14.46 -1.56 10.52
N ALA A 192 14.97 -0.65 11.36
CA ALA A 192 16.13 -0.92 12.20
C ALA A 192 15.89 -2.11 13.15
N ALA A 193 14.74 -2.14 13.82
CA ALA A 193 14.36 -3.24 14.72
C ALA A 193 14.27 -4.58 13.99
N LEU A 194 13.66 -4.61 12.81
CA LEU A 194 13.48 -5.83 12.02
C LEU A 194 14.82 -6.35 11.48
N ILE A 195 15.69 -5.46 11.00
CA ILE A 195 17.03 -5.84 10.53
C ILE A 195 17.91 -6.28 11.69
N HIS A 196 17.90 -5.56 12.81
CA HIS A 196 18.66 -5.96 14.00
C HIS A 196 18.22 -7.33 14.52
N LYS A 197 16.90 -7.62 14.50
CA LYS A 197 16.39 -8.95 14.83
C LYS A 197 16.94 -10.05 13.91
N ALA A 198 17.22 -9.73 12.65
CA ALA A 198 17.76 -10.67 11.68
C ALA A 198 19.26 -10.89 11.81
N ILE A 199 20.05 -9.80 11.87
CA ILE A 199 21.51 -9.86 11.70
C ILE A 199 22.30 -9.25 12.87
N GLY A 200 21.63 -8.84 13.94
CA GLY A 200 22.24 -8.33 15.16
C GLY A 200 23.25 -7.19 14.91
N ASP A 201 24.49 -7.43 15.32
CA ASP A 201 25.60 -6.47 15.28
C ASP A 201 26.13 -6.15 13.87
N GLN A 202 25.65 -6.87 12.84
CA GLN A 202 25.93 -6.53 11.44
C GLN A 202 25.26 -5.22 11.01
N LEU A 203 24.22 -4.79 11.73
CA LEU A 203 23.55 -3.51 11.53
C LEU A 203 24.25 -2.39 12.31
N ILE A 204 24.55 -1.31 11.59
CA ILE A 204 25.03 -0.05 12.18
C ILE A 204 24.03 1.05 11.84
N CYS A 205 23.44 1.65 12.86
CA CYS A 205 22.53 2.78 12.72
C CYS A 205 23.30 4.09 12.84
N ILE A 206 23.08 5.03 11.92
CA ILE A 206 23.60 6.39 11.99
C ILE A 206 22.41 7.32 12.24
N PHE A 207 22.45 8.07 13.34
CA PHE A 207 21.45 9.07 13.68
C PHE A 207 22.09 10.46 13.63
N VAL A 208 21.59 11.32 12.74
CA VAL A 208 22.10 12.69 12.56
C VAL A 208 21.18 13.68 13.26
N ASP A 209 21.63 14.23 14.38
CA ASP A 209 20.97 15.35 15.04
C ASP A 209 21.31 16.66 14.30
N HIS A 210 20.39 17.05 13.44
CA HIS A 210 20.46 18.29 12.67
C HIS A 210 19.92 19.52 13.43
N GLY A 211 19.51 19.38 14.69
CA GLY A 211 19.01 20.50 15.51
C GLY A 211 17.63 21.03 15.15
N LEU A 212 16.88 20.33 14.29
CA LEU A 212 15.50 20.67 13.90
C LEU A 212 14.48 19.64 14.40
N LEU A 213 14.90 18.80 15.36
CA LEU A 213 14.06 17.79 16.02
C LEU A 213 13.21 18.43 17.12
N ARG A 214 12.24 17.68 17.64
CA ARG A 214 11.45 18.14 18.79
C ARG A 214 12.29 18.17 20.06
N TYR A 215 11.81 18.91 21.05
CA TYR A 215 12.45 19.02 22.35
C TYR A 215 12.76 17.63 22.93
N ARG A 216 14.05 17.36 23.17
CA ARG A 216 14.61 16.11 23.72
C ARG A 216 14.41 14.84 22.88
N GLU A 217 14.02 14.97 21.62
CA GLU A 217 13.82 13.81 20.73
C GLU A 217 15.14 13.07 20.46
N ALA A 218 16.24 13.78 20.25
CA ALA A 218 17.56 13.17 20.06
C ALA A 218 18.00 12.30 21.27
N GLU A 219 17.81 12.80 22.49
CA GLU A 219 18.11 12.07 23.72
C GLU A 219 17.26 10.79 23.85
N GLN A 220 15.98 10.89 23.50
CA GLN A 220 15.05 9.76 23.57
C GLN A 220 15.39 8.68 22.54
N VAL A 221 15.70 9.07 21.30
CA VAL A 221 16.10 8.14 20.24
C VAL A 221 17.39 7.43 20.65
N ALA A 222 18.43 8.17 21.06
CA ALA A 222 19.69 7.56 21.49
C ALA A 222 19.49 6.58 22.66
N ALA A 223 18.73 6.98 23.69
CA ALA A 223 18.46 6.13 24.84
C ALA A 223 17.72 4.83 24.45
N THR A 224 16.69 4.92 23.61
CA THR A 224 15.87 3.76 23.23
C THR A 224 16.69 2.75 22.41
N PHE A 225 17.35 3.22 21.36
CA PHE A 225 18.02 2.32 20.41
C PHE A 225 19.33 1.76 20.95
N GLU A 226 20.13 2.56 21.65
CA GLU A 226 21.41 2.12 22.19
C GLU A 226 21.23 1.33 23.50
N LYS A 227 20.45 1.85 24.46
CA LYS A 227 20.40 1.27 25.82
C LYS A 227 19.35 0.19 25.99
N GLU A 228 18.17 0.37 25.39
CA GLU A 228 17.05 -0.56 25.59
C GLU A 228 17.06 -1.68 24.54
N GLN A 229 17.40 -1.34 23.29
CA GLN A 229 17.42 -2.30 22.18
C GLN A 229 18.81 -2.87 21.86
N GLY A 230 19.88 -2.34 22.45
CA GLY A 230 21.24 -2.86 22.28
C GLY A 230 21.80 -2.71 20.86
N MET A 231 21.26 -1.79 20.05
CA MET A 231 21.73 -1.57 18.69
C MET A 231 23.00 -0.73 18.66
N HIS A 232 23.89 -1.04 17.72
CA HIS A 232 25.05 -0.19 17.45
C HIS A 232 24.60 1.11 16.77
N LEU A 233 24.53 2.18 17.56
CA LEU A 233 24.08 3.50 17.13
C LEU A 233 25.24 4.51 17.15
N ILE A 234 25.43 5.19 16.03
CA ILE A 234 26.34 6.33 15.89
C ILE A 234 25.51 7.60 15.89
N ALA A 235 25.48 8.28 17.03
CA ALA A 235 24.82 9.57 17.18
C ALA A 235 25.75 10.70 16.76
N VAL A 236 25.33 11.48 15.76
CA VAL A 236 26.11 12.55 15.14
C VAL A 236 25.46 13.87 15.48
N ASN A 237 26.14 14.71 16.26
CA ASN A 237 25.70 16.08 16.47
C ASN A 237 26.17 16.95 15.31
N ALA A 238 25.23 17.43 14.50
CA ALA A 238 25.48 18.30 13.36
C ALA A 238 24.74 19.64 13.48
N ILE A 239 24.33 20.03 14.69
CA ILE A 239 23.47 21.21 14.90
C ILE A 239 24.10 22.47 14.31
N GLU A 240 25.35 22.76 14.65
CA GLU A 240 26.08 23.94 14.15
C GLU A 240 26.18 23.92 12.62
N GLU A 241 26.54 22.77 12.05
CA GLU A 241 26.67 22.57 10.60
C GLU A 241 25.38 22.87 9.83
N TYR A 242 24.21 22.54 10.41
CA TYR A 242 22.91 22.83 9.82
C TYR A 242 22.47 24.27 10.05
N MET A 243 22.68 24.83 11.24
CA MET A 243 22.32 26.22 11.54
C MET A 243 23.10 27.21 10.69
N GLU A 244 24.39 26.96 10.45
CA GLU A 244 25.20 27.75 9.53
C GLU A 244 24.70 27.66 8.09
N ALA A 245 24.38 26.45 7.61
CA ALA A 245 23.91 26.22 6.23
C ALA A 245 22.53 26.84 5.96
N LEU A 246 21.70 26.97 6.99
CA LEU A 246 20.36 27.55 6.91
C LEU A 246 20.32 29.05 7.19
N ASN A 247 21.45 29.65 7.60
CA ASN A 247 21.52 31.05 7.95
C ASN A 247 21.13 31.94 6.76
N GLY A 248 20.17 32.84 6.97
CA GLY A 248 19.67 33.76 5.93
C GLY A 248 18.80 33.11 4.84
N VAL A 249 18.58 31.79 4.87
CA VAL A 249 17.72 31.12 3.90
C VAL A 249 16.26 31.30 4.31
N THR A 250 15.46 31.90 3.43
CA THR A 250 14.03 32.14 3.67
C THR A 250 13.14 31.24 2.83
N ASP A 251 13.55 30.93 1.60
CA ASP A 251 12.80 30.08 0.68
C ASP A 251 12.67 28.64 1.19
N PRO A 252 11.44 28.10 1.30
CA PRO A 252 11.21 26.77 1.86
C PRO A 252 11.79 25.63 1.00
N GLU A 253 11.78 25.75 -0.33
CA GLU A 253 12.31 24.70 -1.20
C GLU A 253 13.84 24.67 -1.16
N GLN A 254 14.48 25.84 -1.09
CA GLN A 254 15.91 25.96 -0.85
C GLN A 254 16.29 25.35 0.51
N LYS A 255 15.50 25.58 1.57
CA LYS A 255 15.73 24.91 2.87
C LYS A 255 15.67 23.38 2.74
N ARG A 256 14.64 22.85 2.06
CA ARG A 256 14.51 21.39 1.85
C ARG A 256 15.72 20.81 1.12
N ARG A 257 16.19 21.49 0.07
CA ARG A 257 17.36 21.06 -0.70
C ARG A 257 18.62 21.05 0.15
N ILE A 258 18.88 22.14 0.89
CA ILE A 258 20.04 22.25 1.79
C ILE A 258 20.01 21.17 2.87
N ILE A 259 18.87 20.97 3.54
CA ILE A 259 18.72 19.98 4.60
C ILE A 259 18.99 18.57 4.06
N GLY A 260 18.41 18.23 2.91
CA GLY A 260 18.58 16.93 2.27
C GLY A 260 20.02 16.67 1.82
N GLU A 261 20.64 17.62 1.13
CA GLU A 261 22.03 17.52 0.70
C GLU A 261 22.98 17.37 1.90
N LYS A 262 22.81 18.19 2.93
CA LYS A 262 23.63 18.15 4.14
C LYS A 262 23.51 16.80 4.85
N PHE A 263 22.29 16.25 4.92
CA PHE A 263 22.06 14.93 5.52
C PHE A 263 22.86 13.85 4.79
N VAL A 264 22.78 13.81 3.46
CA VAL A 264 23.49 12.82 2.66
C VAL A 264 25.01 12.95 2.87
N ARG A 265 25.55 14.18 2.84
CA ARG A 265 26.99 14.41 3.03
C ARG A 265 27.50 13.99 4.40
N ILE A 266 26.72 14.26 5.44
CA ILE A 266 27.08 13.84 6.81
C ILE A 266 26.96 12.32 6.93
N PHE A 267 25.88 11.73 6.42
CA PHE A 267 25.70 10.29 6.44
C PHE A 267 26.83 9.56 5.72
N GLU A 268 27.19 10.02 4.52
CA GLU A 268 28.33 9.53 3.73
C GLU A 268 29.65 9.64 4.51
N ARG A 269 29.93 10.81 5.08
CA ARG A 269 31.12 11.05 5.91
C ARG A 269 31.23 10.06 7.07
N GLU A 270 30.12 9.73 7.72
CA GLU A 270 30.11 8.80 8.84
C GLU A 270 30.17 7.34 8.37
N ALA A 271 29.48 6.99 7.29
CA ALA A 271 29.52 5.65 6.71
C ALA A 271 30.92 5.24 6.25
N LEU A 272 31.68 6.17 5.64
CA LEU A 272 33.07 5.93 5.21
C LEU A 272 34.02 5.58 6.36
N LYS A 273 33.73 6.03 7.59
CA LYS A 273 34.53 5.71 8.78
C LYS A 273 34.36 4.25 9.24
N LEU A 274 33.30 3.58 8.82
CA LEU A 274 32.94 2.22 9.24
C LEU A 274 33.70 1.13 8.47
N GLY A 275 34.53 1.53 7.51
CA GLY A 275 35.25 0.63 6.62
C GLY A 275 34.32 0.05 5.57
N ARG A 276 34.40 -1.26 5.35
CA ARG A 276 33.58 -1.93 4.34
C ARG A 276 32.14 -2.08 4.83
N ILE A 277 31.20 -1.49 4.09
CA ILE A 277 29.75 -1.67 4.20
C ILE A 277 29.28 -2.21 2.85
N ASP A 278 28.46 -3.26 2.87
CA ASP A 278 27.98 -3.92 1.65
C ASP A 278 26.55 -3.48 1.31
N PHE A 279 25.76 -3.10 2.33
CA PHE A 279 24.34 -2.81 2.18
C PHE A 279 23.92 -1.48 2.80
N LEU A 280 22.96 -0.83 2.16
CA LEU A 280 22.22 0.31 2.70
C LEU A 280 20.77 -0.10 2.96
N ALA A 281 20.33 0.07 4.19
CA ALA A 281 18.95 -0.20 4.55
C ALA A 281 18.07 1.05 4.55
N GLN A 282 16.82 0.87 4.10
CA GLN A 282 15.82 1.93 4.02
C GLN A 282 14.46 1.45 4.54
N GLY A 283 13.73 2.35 5.21
CA GLY A 283 12.36 2.11 5.65
C GLY A 283 11.30 2.36 4.57
N THR A 284 11.61 2.12 3.29
CA THR A 284 10.67 2.32 2.18
C THR A 284 9.43 1.45 2.37
N ILE A 285 8.24 2.04 2.23
CA ILE A 285 6.96 1.34 2.38
C ILE A 285 6.22 1.22 1.05
N TYR A 286 5.23 0.33 0.98
CA TYR A 286 4.52 0.03 -0.26
C TYR A 286 3.88 1.25 -0.97
N PRO A 287 3.31 2.24 -0.26
CA PRO A 287 2.89 3.49 -0.88
C PRO A 287 3.99 4.22 -1.66
N ASP A 288 5.23 4.21 -1.18
CA ASP A 288 6.36 4.85 -1.86
C ASP A 288 6.69 4.12 -3.17
N VAL A 289 6.61 2.79 -3.15
CA VAL A 289 6.79 1.93 -4.33
C VAL A 289 5.74 2.22 -5.39
N ILE A 290 4.46 2.32 -4.99
CA ILE A 290 3.37 2.64 -5.91
C ILE A 290 3.55 4.04 -6.53
N GLU A 291 3.88 5.04 -5.72
CA GLU A 291 4.14 6.41 -6.20
C GLU A 291 5.30 6.42 -7.21
N SER A 292 6.36 5.64 -6.98
CA SER A 292 7.51 5.55 -7.88
C SER A 292 7.18 4.83 -9.19
N ALA A 293 6.43 3.72 -9.14
CA ALA A 293 6.01 2.95 -10.32
C ALA A 293 5.01 3.72 -11.21
N GLY A 294 4.28 4.69 -10.63
CA GLY A 294 3.39 5.57 -11.38
C GLY A 294 4.12 6.60 -12.26
N LYS A 295 5.37 6.95 -11.94
CA LYS A 295 6.13 8.02 -12.63
C LYS A 295 6.46 7.71 -14.09
N ASP A 296 6.55 6.43 -14.45
CA ASP A 296 6.79 6.00 -15.83
C ASP A 296 5.50 5.97 -16.69
N LYS A 297 4.33 6.26 -16.10
CA LYS A 297 3.05 6.39 -16.82
C LYS A 297 2.69 7.87 -16.95
N LYS A 298 2.43 8.31 -18.18
CA LYS A 298 2.16 9.71 -18.59
C LYS A 298 1.03 10.45 -17.84
N ASP A 299 0.28 9.80 -16.96
CA ASP A 299 -0.87 10.35 -16.24
C ASP A 299 -0.70 10.43 -14.70
N ALA A 300 0.50 10.19 -14.16
CA ALA A 300 0.73 10.34 -12.72
C ALA A 300 0.97 11.80 -12.33
N HIS A 301 0.00 12.39 -11.62
CA HIS A 301 0.18 13.69 -10.95
C HIS A 301 1.30 13.57 -9.92
N VAL A 302 2.40 14.30 -10.13
CA VAL A 302 3.56 14.34 -9.24
C VAL A 302 3.17 15.04 -7.94
N ILE A 303 2.81 14.27 -6.92
CA ILE A 303 2.45 14.81 -5.60
C ILE A 303 3.68 14.94 -4.69
N LYS A 304 4.79 14.22 -4.96
CA LYS A 304 6.02 14.29 -4.14
C LYS A 304 7.32 14.13 -4.95
N THR A 305 8.20 15.12 -4.85
CA THR A 305 9.65 14.99 -5.10
C THR A 305 10.23 14.09 -4.00
N HIS A 306 10.88 12.99 -4.37
CA HIS A 306 11.27 11.96 -3.41
C HIS A 306 12.37 12.43 -2.46
N HIS A 307 12.18 12.10 -1.17
CA HIS A 307 13.15 12.19 -0.09
C HIS A 307 13.73 10.82 0.32
N ASN A 308 13.35 9.73 -0.34
CA ASN A 308 14.01 8.43 -0.15
C ASN A 308 15.28 8.41 -1.02
N VAL A 309 16.34 8.99 -0.46
CA VAL A 309 17.75 8.81 -0.86
C VAL A 309 18.02 8.96 -2.38
N GLY A 310 17.33 9.89 -3.05
CA GLY A 310 17.61 10.27 -4.44
C GLY A 310 18.88 11.12 -4.59
N GLY A 311 19.91 10.88 -3.78
CA GLY A 311 21.07 11.76 -3.70
C GLY A 311 22.36 11.12 -3.21
N LEU A 312 22.42 9.78 -3.00
CA LEU A 312 23.73 9.16 -2.82
C LEU A 312 24.51 9.33 -4.13
N PRO A 313 25.77 9.77 -4.07
CA PRO A 313 26.59 9.93 -5.26
C PRO A 313 26.77 8.59 -5.99
N ASP A 314 26.90 8.67 -7.32
CA ASP A 314 26.96 7.50 -8.23
C ASP A 314 28.12 6.53 -7.95
N ASP A 315 29.03 6.90 -7.05
CA ASP A 315 30.23 6.15 -6.66
C ASP A 315 30.05 5.28 -5.41
N MET A 316 28.89 5.32 -4.73
CA MET A 316 28.57 4.41 -3.63
C MET A 316 27.83 3.16 -4.11
N ASP A 317 28.60 2.07 -4.22
CA ASP A 317 28.14 0.74 -4.62
C ASP A 317 27.57 -0.02 -3.40
N PHE A 318 26.32 0.27 -3.03
CA PHE A 318 25.58 -0.44 -2.00
C PHE A 318 24.39 -1.22 -2.57
N ASP A 319 24.22 -2.45 -2.10
CA ASP A 319 22.97 -3.18 -2.30
C ASP A 319 21.90 -2.69 -1.31
N LEU A 320 20.65 -2.55 -1.76
CA LEU A 320 19.56 -2.04 -0.93
C LEU A 320 18.88 -3.15 -0.12
N VAL A 321 18.57 -2.85 1.14
CA VAL A 321 17.75 -3.68 2.03
C VAL A 321 16.50 -2.88 2.45
N GLU A 322 15.35 -3.22 1.87
CA GLU A 322 14.09 -2.50 2.08
C GLU A 322 13.02 -3.43 2.71
N PRO A 323 13.12 -3.76 4.00
CA PRO A 323 12.34 -4.84 4.60
C PRO A 323 10.84 -4.48 4.80
N LEU A 324 10.48 -3.20 4.63
CA LEU A 324 9.11 -2.72 4.79
C LEU A 324 8.41 -2.48 3.44
N ARG A 325 9.08 -2.81 2.33
CA ARG A 325 8.66 -2.46 0.95
C ARG A 325 7.27 -2.96 0.58
N GLU A 326 6.79 -4.01 1.23
CA GLU A 326 5.48 -4.63 0.97
C GLU A 326 4.38 -4.20 1.96
N LEU A 327 4.70 -3.35 2.95
CA LEU A 327 3.76 -2.95 4.00
C LEU A 327 3.13 -1.58 3.76
N PHE A 328 1.89 -1.42 4.23
CA PHE A 328 1.26 -0.13 4.45
C PHE A 328 1.65 0.47 5.82
N LYS A 329 1.45 1.78 5.96
CA LYS A 329 1.85 2.56 7.16
C LYS A 329 1.21 2.07 8.46
N ASP A 330 -0.03 1.60 8.40
CA ASP A 330 -0.73 1.04 9.55
C ASP A 330 -0.20 -0.36 9.92
N GLU A 331 0.21 -1.15 8.94
CA GLU A 331 0.89 -2.44 9.17
C GLU A 331 2.27 -2.24 9.79
N VAL A 332 3.05 -1.27 9.30
CA VAL A 332 4.34 -0.89 9.91
C VAL A 332 4.16 -0.55 11.40
N ARG A 333 3.09 0.17 11.75
CA ARG A 333 2.78 0.47 13.16
C ARG A 333 2.45 -0.79 13.95
N LYS A 334 1.69 -1.74 13.39
CA LYS A 334 1.32 -2.98 14.06
C LYS A 334 2.51 -3.91 14.31
N ILE A 335 3.49 -3.96 13.41
CA ILE A 335 4.70 -4.77 13.61
C ILE A 335 5.70 -4.09 14.54
N GLY A 336 5.61 -2.77 14.70
CA GLY A 336 6.48 -1.99 15.59
C GLY A 336 6.02 -1.93 17.04
N THR A 337 4.84 -2.47 17.36
CA THR A 337 4.27 -2.58 18.72
C THR A 337 4.39 -3.99 19.25
#